data_AF-A0A160PER0-F1
#
_entry.id   AF-A0A160PER0-F1
#
_cell.length_a   1.000
_cell.length_b   1.000
_cell.length_c   1.000
_cell.angle_alpha   90.00
_cell.angle_beta   90.00
_cell.angle_gamma   90.00
#
_symmetry.space_group_name_H-M   'P 1'
#
loop_
_entity.id
_entity.type
_entity.pdbx_description
1 polymer ?
#
loop_
_entity_poly.entity_id
_entity_poly.type
_entity_poly.pdbx_seq_one_letter_code
_entity_poly.pdbx_strand_id
1 'polypeptide(L)'
;MAGRPPAEVVPGALDQPELDGAPARIELDHLTPAVIEARKAVAEFDAGFHYRGREPAHRGEVLDAWYRRATAGAAVGSRLIIAKHDHFARHPLQAEALDLRARLLAVAEEAYRELPRAQKRANWIRGA
;
A
#
# COMPACT_ATOMS: atom_id res chain seq x y z
N MET A 1 5.76 42.15 -61.78
CA MET A 1 6.76 41.28 -61.12
C MET A 1 6.84 41.72 -59.66
N ALA A 2 6.12 41.06 -58.76
CA ALA A 2 6.10 41.41 -57.34
C ALA A 2 7.36 40.86 -56.66
N GLY A 3 8.30 41.75 -56.33
CA GLY A 3 9.46 41.43 -55.49
C GLY A 3 9.04 41.38 -54.03
N ARG A 4 9.20 40.21 -53.41
CA ARG A 4 9.02 39.99 -51.97
C ARG A 4 10.00 40.88 -51.20
N PRO A 5 9.59 41.60 -50.13
CA PRO A 5 10.55 42.30 -49.28
C PRO A 5 11.45 41.28 -48.54
N PRO A 6 12.72 41.64 -48.23
CA PRO A 6 13.64 40.76 -47.51
C PRO A 6 13.12 40.48 -46.10
N ALA A 7 13.26 39.23 -45.66
CA ALA A 7 12.96 38.84 -44.29
C ALA A 7 13.89 39.60 -43.35
N GLU A 8 13.30 40.47 -42.52
CA GLU A 8 13.97 41.08 -41.39
C GLU A 8 14.55 39.98 -40.50
N VAL A 9 15.86 40.08 -40.26
CA VAL A 9 16.55 39.26 -39.25
C VAL A 9 16.00 39.68 -37.89
N VAL A 10 15.15 38.84 -37.31
CA VAL A 10 14.71 38.99 -35.93
C VAL A 10 15.93 38.77 -35.02
N PRO A 11 16.40 39.78 -34.26
CA PRO A 11 17.43 39.58 -33.25
C PRO A 11 16.77 38.89 -32.05
N GLY A 12 17.14 37.64 -31.78
CA GLY A 12 16.55 36.87 -30.68
C GLY A 12 16.45 35.37 -30.91
N ALA A 13 16.99 34.84 -32.01
CA ALA A 13 17.27 33.41 -32.10
C ALA A 13 18.37 33.07 -31.09
N LEU A 14 17.96 32.79 -29.86
CA LEU A 14 18.77 32.03 -28.92
C LEU A 14 19.07 30.71 -29.62
N ASP A 15 20.35 30.47 -29.88
CA ASP A 15 20.89 29.12 -30.00
C ASP A 15 20.39 28.36 -28.78
N GLN A 16 19.29 27.63 -28.92
CA GLN A 16 18.90 26.64 -27.93
C GLN A 16 19.87 25.49 -28.17
N PRO A 17 20.86 25.26 -27.28
CA PRO A 17 21.47 23.94 -27.28
C PRO A 17 20.31 22.96 -27.11
N GLU A 18 20.20 21.99 -28.01
CA GLU A 18 19.35 20.83 -27.82
C GLU A 18 19.61 20.34 -26.39
N LEU A 19 18.63 20.55 -25.51
CA LEU A 19 18.64 20.02 -24.15
C LEU A 19 18.43 18.52 -24.30
N ASP A 20 19.50 17.84 -24.70
CA ASP A 20 19.64 16.40 -24.69
C ASP A 20 19.83 16.01 -23.21
N GLY A 21 18.71 16.08 -22.50
CA GLY A 21 18.67 16.13 -21.06
C GLY A 21 17.22 16.12 -20.60
N ALA A 22 16.46 15.13 -21.06
CA ALA A 22 15.21 14.77 -20.39
C ALA A 22 15.49 14.77 -18.88
N PRO A 23 14.71 15.49 -18.05
CA PRO A 23 14.99 15.55 -16.63
C PRO A 23 15.09 14.11 -16.12
N ALA A 24 16.20 13.80 -15.46
CA ALA A 24 16.41 12.48 -14.87
C ALA A 24 15.13 12.11 -14.11
N ARG A 25 14.45 11.05 -14.56
CA ARG A 25 13.23 10.59 -13.90
C ARG A 25 13.62 10.26 -12.46
N ILE A 26 13.18 11.09 -11.51
CA ILE A 26 13.39 10.83 -10.10
C ILE A 26 12.66 9.52 -9.81
N GLU A 27 13.41 8.48 -9.47
CA GLU A 27 12.85 7.21 -9.05
C GLU A 27 12.11 7.44 -7.72
N LEU A 28 10.79 7.36 -7.74
CA LEU A 28 9.98 7.60 -6.55
C LEU A 28 10.10 6.39 -5.61
N ASP A 29 10.48 6.64 -4.36
CA ASP A 29 10.51 5.60 -3.33
C ASP A 29 9.08 5.20 -2.94
N HIS A 30 8.63 4.09 -3.52
CA HIS A 30 7.33 3.49 -3.23
C HIS A 30 7.36 2.51 -2.06
N LEU A 31 8.55 2.09 -1.61
CA LEU A 31 8.67 1.04 -0.59
C LEU A 31 8.60 1.60 0.83
N THR A 32 9.26 2.73 1.10
CA THR A 32 9.20 3.39 2.40
C THR A 32 7.77 3.71 2.88
N PRO A 33 6.89 4.36 2.08
CA PRO A 33 5.52 4.62 2.53
C PRO A 33 4.75 3.31 2.79
N ALA A 34 4.94 2.27 1.97
CA ALA A 34 4.29 0.98 2.18
C ALA A 34 4.74 0.30 3.49
N VAL A 35 6.04 0.37 3.82
CA VAL A 35 6.57 -0.15 5.09
C VAL A 35 6.02 0.62 6.30
N ILE A 36 5.88 1.94 6.21
CA ILE A 36 5.28 2.75 7.29
C ILE A 36 3.82 2.35 7.54
N GLU A 37 3.02 2.15 6.49
CA GLU A 37 1.64 1.65 6.63
C GLU A 37 1.61 0.26 7.26
N ALA A 38 2.48 -0.64 6.81
CA ALA A 38 2.56 -1.99 7.32
C ALA A 38 2.96 -2.07 8.79
N ARG A 39 3.92 -1.25 9.24
CA ARG A 39 4.29 -1.14 10.65
C ARG A 39 3.10 -0.72 11.52
N LYS A 40 2.31 0.26 11.06
CA LYS A 40 1.12 0.71 11.79
C LYS A 40 0.08 -0.40 11.90
N ALA A 41 -0.20 -1.10 10.81
CA ALA A 41 -1.15 -2.21 10.80
C ALA A 41 -0.69 -3.36 11.72
N VAL A 42 0.59 -3.74 11.67
CA VAL A 42 1.15 -4.76 12.56
C VAL A 42 1.06 -4.33 14.02
N ALA A 43 1.43 -3.09 14.34
CA ALA A 43 1.31 -2.57 15.71
C ALA A 43 -0.15 -2.61 16.22
N GLU A 44 -1.12 -2.29 15.37
CA GLU A 44 -2.55 -2.40 15.71
C GLU A 44 -2.95 -3.86 15.99
N PHE A 45 -2.47 -4.82 15.19
CA PHE A 45 -2.78 -6.25 15.39
C PHE A 45 -2.08 -6.86 16.60
N ASP A 46 -0.86 -6.40 16.90
CA ASP A 46 -0.06 -6.79 18.06
C ASP A 46 -0.63 -6.20 19.36
N ALA A 47 -1.28 -5.03 19.30
CA ALA A 47 -1.92 -4.39 20.45
C ALA A 47 -3.14 -5.17 21.01
N GLY A 48 -3.62 -6.18 20.28
CA GLY A 48 -4.68 -7.07 20.74
C GLY A 48 -5.83 -7.22 19.74
N PHE A 49 -6.88 -7.91 20.16
CA PHE A 49 -8.10 -8.10 19.37
C PHE A 49 -9.09 -6.98 19.67
N HIS A 50 -8.97 -5.85 18.97
CA HIS A 50 -9.78 -4.67 19.22
C HIS A 50 -10.81 -4.36 18.12
N TYR A 51 -11.98 -3.91 18.55
CA TYR A 51 -12.98 -3.22 17.73
C TYR A 51 -12.92 -1.72 18.06
N ARG A 52 -12.49 -0.91 17.09
CA ARG A 52 -12.39 0.57 17.23
C ARG A 52 -11.61 1.02 18.48
N GLY A 53 -10.51 0.34 18.80
CA GLY A 53 -9.62 0.71 19.91
C GLY A 53 -10.04 0.19 21.30
N ARG A 54 -11.08 -0.66 21.39
CA ARG A 54 -11.45 -1.36 22.63
C ARG A 54 -11.70 -2.84 22.38
N GLU A 55 -11.80 -3.63 23.44
CA GLU A 55 -12.23 -5.02 23.31
C GLU A 55 -13.68 -5.12 22.78
N PRO A 56 -13.96 -6.03 21.82
CA PRO A 56 -15.30 -6.29 21.34
C PRO A 56 -16.19 -6.80 22.48
N ALA A 57 -17.34 -6.15 22.68
CA ALA A 57 -18.25 -6.48 23.78
C ALA A 57 -19.33 -7.48 23.33
N HIS A 58 -19.68 -7.48 22.04
CA HIS A 58 -20.82 -8.23 21.51
C HIS A 58 -20.44 -9.00 20.25
N ARG A 59 -21.23 -10.02 19.89
CA ARG A 59 -20.92 -10.94 18.78
C ARG A 59 -20.73 -10.25 17.43
N GLY A 60 -21.52 -9.22 17.14
CA GLY A 60 -21.37 -8.43 15.90
C GLY A 60 -20.01 -7.72 15.84
N GLU A 61 -19.55 -7.19 16.97
CA GLU A 61 -18.25 -6.52 17.05
C GLU A 61 -17.08 -7.51 16.94
N VAL A 62 -17.23 -8.72 17.50
CA VAL A 62 -16.27 -9.81 17.31
C VAL A 62 -16.18 -10.19 15.83
N LEU A 63 -17.31 -10.32 15.15
CA LEU A 63 -17.35 -10.64 13.73
C LEU A 63 -16.70 -9.53 12.88
N ASP A 64 -17.03 -8.27 13.15
CA ASP A 64 -16.44 -7.11 12.48
C ASP A 64 -14.93 -7.02 12.72
N ALA A 65 -14.47 -7.28 13.95
CA ALA A 65 -13.04 -7.27 14.28
C ALA A 65 -12.28 -8.35 13.50
N TRP A 66 -12.84 -9.56 13.38
CA TRP A 66 -12.28 -10.60 12.52
C TRP A 66 -12.28 -10.20 11.05
N TYR A 67 -13.36 -9.60 10.56
CA TYR A 67 -13.45 -9.15 9.17
C TYR A 67 -12.42 -8.07 8.85
N ARG A 68 -12.22 -7.11 9.77
CA ARG A 68 -11.18 -6.08 9.64
C ARG A 68 -9.78 -6.67 9.63
N ARG A 69 -9.46 -7.61 10.53
CA ARG A 69 -8.15 -8.28 10.54
C ARG A 69 -7.89 -9.00 9.21
N ALA A 70 -8.88 -9.73 8.68
CA ALA A 70 -8.78 -10.41 7.40
C ALA A 70 -8.50 -9.43 6.25
N THR A 71 -9.35 -8.40 6.12
CA THR A 71 -9.29 -7.46 5.00
C THR A 71 -8.07 -6.54 5.07
N ALA A 72 -7.76 -5.96 6.22
CA ALA A 72 -6.61 -5.08 6.38
C ALA A 72 -5.29 -5.85 6.30
N GLY A 73 -5.18 -7.03 6.92
CA GLY A 73 -4.01 -7.90 6.78
C GLY A 73 -3.71 -8.27 5.32
N ALA A 74 -4.74 -8.69 4.58
CA ALA A 74 -4.60 -9.05 3.17
C ALA A 74 -4.27 -7.84 2.29
N ALA A 75 -4.97 -6.71 2.47
CA ALA A 75 -4.77 -5.52 1.66
C ALA A 75 -3.37 -4.92 1.86
N VAL A 76 -2.94 -4.73 3.11
CA VAL A 76 -1.62 -4.14 3.41
C VAL A 76 -0.50 -5.13 3.07
N GLY A 77 -0.66 -6.41 3.41
CA GLY A 77 0.31 -7.44 3.06
C GLY A 77 0.50 -7.60 1.54
N SER A 78 -0.58 -7.49 0.76
CA SER A 78 -0.50 -7.56 -0.69
C SER A 78 0.27 -6.40 -1.30
N ARG A 79 0.15 -5.17 -0.76
CA ARG A 79 0.91 -4.00 -1.25
C ARG A 79 2.41 -4.18 -1.13
N LEU A 80 2.88 -4.87 -0.08
CA LEU A 80 4.30 -5.15 0.13
C LEU A 80 4.88 -6.18 -0.85
N ILE A 81 4.08 -6.74 -1.78
CA ILE A 81 4.62 -7.57 -2.86
C ILE A 81 5.65 -6.81 -3.70
N ILE A 82 5.56 -5.48 -3.76
CA ILE A 82 6.49 -4.63 -4.49
C ILE A 82 7.95 -4.85 -4.07
N ALA A 83 8.20 -5.22 -2.80
CA ALA A 83 9.54 -5.49 -2.28
C ALA A 83 10.25 -6.66 -2.99
N LYS A 84 9.51 -7.49 -3.75
CA LYS A 84 10.06 -8.58 -4.56
C LYS A 84 10.61 -8.15 -5.91
N HIS A 85 10.36 -6.92 -6.36
CA HIS A 85 10.89 -6.45 -7.63
C HIS A 85 12.40 -6.17 -7.54
N ASP A 86 13.13 -6.48 -8.61
CA ASP A 86 14.60 -6.38 -8.66
C ASP A 86 15.14 -4.98 -8.32
N HIS A 87 14.43 -3.91 -8.69
CA HIS A 87 14.84 -2.55 -8.37
C HIS A 87 14.90 -2.26 -6.85
N PHE A 88 14.14 -3.01 -6.04
CA PHE A 88 14.21 -2.92 -4.58
C PHE A 88 15.20 -3.89 -3.93
N ALA A 89 15.95 -4.70 -4.71
CA ALA A 89 16.89 -5.69 -4.17
C ALA A 89 18.01 -5.09 -3.31
N ARG A 90 18.30 -3.79 -3.49
CA ARG A 90 19.30 -3.04 -2.69
C ARG A 90 18.67 -2.05 -1.72
N HIS A 91 17.33 -2.03 -1.63
CA HIS A 91 16.64 -1.09 -0.76
C HIS A 91 16.83 -1.49 0.71
N PRO A 92 17.19 -0.57 1.61
CA PRO A 92 17.48 -0.89 3.01
C PRO A 92 16.30 -1.53 3.75
N LEU A 93 15.07 -1.23 3.33
CA LEU A 93 13.84 -1.79 3.94
C LEU A 93 13.32 -3.07 3.26
N GLN A 94 14.04 -3.64 2.28
CA GLN A 94 13.52 -4.79 1.53
C GLN A 94 13.22 -6.00 2.42
N ALA A 95 14.19 -6.40 3.24
CA ALA A 95 14.04 -7.55 4.14
C ALA A 95 12.87 -7.35 5.10
N GLU A 96 12.80 -6.17 5.74
CA GLU A 96 11.71 -5.83 6.64
C GLU A 96 10.34 -5.84 5.95
N ALA A 97 10.26 -5.33 4.71
CA ALA A 97 9.02 -5.36 3.95
C ALA A 97 8.54 -6.81 3.68
N LEU A 98 9.45 -7.74 3.41
CA LEU A 98 9.10 -9.15 3.22
C LEU A 98 8.63 -9.81 4.52
N ASP A 99 9.25 -9.46 5.65
CA ASP A 99 8.87 -9.95 6.97
C ASP A 99 7.49 -9.41 7.39
N LEU A 100 7.28 -8.10 7.25
CA LEU A 100 5.98 -7.47 7.50
C LEU A 100 4.89 -8.07 6.61
N ARG A 101 5.19 -8.33 5.33
CA ARG A 101 4.27 -9.00 4.41
C ARG A 101 3.88 -10.38 4.94
N ALA A 102 4.85 -11.19 5.35
CA ALA A 102 4.60 -12.53 5.87
C ALA A 102 3.69 -12.48 7.12
N ARG A 103 4.00 -11.59 8.07
CA ARG A 103 3.18 -11.40 9.29
C ARG A 103 1.75 -10.97 8.98
N LEU A 104 1.57 -9.99 8.09
CA LEU A 104 0.25 -9.48 7.71
C LEU A 104 -0.62 -10.53 7.01
N LEU A 105 -0.02 -11.35 6.14
CA LEU A 105 -0.73 -12.44 5.49
C LEU A 105 -1.08 -13.57 6.46
N ALA A 106 -0.23 -13.87 7.44
CA ALA A 106 -0.55 -14.83 8.49
C ALA A 106 -1.75 -14.37 9.33
N VAL A 107 -1.82 -13.08 9.69
CA VAL A 107 -2.98 -12.49 10.37
C VAL A 107 -4.25 -12.62 9.52
N ALA A 108 -4.14 -12.35 8.22
CA ALA A 108 -5.29 -12.46 7.32
C ALA A 108 -5.78 -13.91 7.21
N GLU A 109 -4.86 -14.86 7.06
CA GLU A 109 -5.17 -16.28 6.98
C GLU A 109 -5.82 -16.81 8.26
N GLU A 110 -5.29 -16.44 9.43
CA GLU A 110 -5.90 -16.76 10.72
C GLU A 110 -7.34 -16.23 10.78
N ALA A 111 -7.53 -14.96 10.41
CA ALA A 111 -8.84 -14.33 10.43
C ALA A 111 -9.83 -15.01 9.46
N TYR A 112 -9.40 -15.38 8.26
CA TYR A 112 -10.24 -16.12 7.32
C TYR A 112 -10.64 -17.51 7.85
N ARG A 113 -9.77 -18.18 8.61
CA ARG A 113 -10.09 -19.46 9.25
C ARG A 113 -11.10 -19.30 10.39
N GLU A 114 -11.03 -18.20 11.15
CA GLU A 114 -11.92 -17.94 12.28
C GLU A 114 -13.28 -17.35 11.89
N LEU A 115 -13.35 -16.60 10.79
CA LEU A 115 -14.58 -15.93 10.34
C LEU A 115 -15.80 -16.87 10.25
N PRO A 116 -15.72 -18.07 9.64
CA PRO A 116 -16.85 -19.01 9.62
C PRO A 116 -17.28 -19.47 11.02
N ARG A 117 -16.33 -19.65 11.95
CA ARG A 117 -16.63 -20.03 13.34
C ARG A 117 -17.32 -18.88 14.06
N ALA A 118 -16.82 -17.66 13.89
CA ALA A 118 -17.43 -16.45 14.45
C ALA A 118 -18.85 -16.22 13.91
N GLN A 119 -19.06 -16.42 12.60
CA GLN A 119 -20.36 -16.27 11.96
C GLN A 119 -21.36 -17.32 12.44
N LYS A 120 -20.95 -18.59 12.57
CA LYS A 120 -21.79 -19.64 13.17
C LYS A 120 -22.20 -19.28 14.60
N ARG A 121 -21.24 -18.85 15.44
CA ARG A 121 -21.51 -18.38 16.81
C ARG A 121 -22.47 -17.19 16.82
N ALA A 122 -22.37 -16.25 15.89
CA ALA A 122 -23.29 -15.13 15.79
C ALA A 122 -24.72 -15.57 15.40
N ASN A 123 -24.85 -16.50 14.45
CA ASN A 123 -26.14 -16.93 13.90
C ASN A 123 -26.93 -17.87 14.81
N TRP A 124 -26.27 -18.72 15.60
CA TRP A 124 -26.94 -19.76 16.41
C TRP A 124 -27.84 -19.22 17.53
N ILE A 125 -27.78 -17.92 17.87
CA ILE A 125 -28.71 -17.28 18.82
C ILE A 125 -29.97 -16.72 18.15
N ARG A 126 -29.98 -16.54 16.83
CA ARG A 126 -31.15 -15.95 16.15
C ARG A 126 -32.29 -16.95 15.92
N GLY A 127 -32.09 -18.22 16.26
CA GLY A 127 -33.04 -19.31 16.04
C GLY A 127 -33.29 -20.22 17.25
N ALA A 128 -32.86 -19.80 18.45
CA ALA A 128 -33.18 -20.43 19.73
C ALA A 128 -34.00 -19.44 20.57
#